data_AF-Q8VSW5-F1
#
_entry.id   AF-Q8VSW5-F1
#
_cell.length_a   1.000
_cell.length_b   1.000
_cell.length_c   1.000
_cell.angle_alpha   90.00
_cell.angle_beta   90.00
_cell.angle_gamma   90.00
#
_symmetry.space_group_name_H-M   'P 1'
#
loop_
_entity.id
_entity.type
_entity.pdbx_description
1 polymer ?
#
loop_
_entity_poly.entity_id
_entity_poly.type
_entity_poly.pdbx_seq_one_letter_code
_entity_poly.pdbx_strand_id
1 'polypeptide(L)'
;MEYLNSIFISIFQAVMLIIVAKIIANVKFYLRDYLAVAGIIVPSAVLFVVFGRQSIIFLLIICLIYFYVKIGFYSIIAILGSALIMYISNFFSVSLIILIGNFIKFRIIYVIISLSSYILIGVLCAFMTKYLINKLKKTYLFFNKVYIIVISTFLTFTIAIFYLYSLKFQQTYQEWKLFALLFIGILIFLAIFIIVITFSVHREMQYKRNLKEIETYYEYTLQI
;
A
#
# COMPACT_ATOMS: atom_id res chain seq x y z
N MET A 1 -30.99 4.95 -2.35
CA MET A 1 -29.95 5.96 -2.65
C MET A 1 -28.63 5.71 -1.92
N GLU A 2 -28.63 5.41 -0.62
CA GLU A 2 -27.38 5.10 0.12
C GLU A 2 -26.72 3.77 -0.28
N TYR A 3 -27.50 2.70 -0.46
CA TYR A 3 -26.99 1.39 -0.91
C TYR A 3 -26.37 1.42 -2.32
N LEU A 4 -26.96 2.18 -3.24
CA LEU A 4 -26.46 2.29 -4.62
C LEU A 4 -25.16 3.12 -4.66
N ASN A 5 -25.09 4.14 -3.81
CA ASN A 5 -23.89 4.95 -3.64
C ASN A 5 -22.75 4.13 -2.96
N SER A 6 -23.07 3.27 -2.00
CA SER A 6 -22.06 2.43 -1.34
C SER A 6 -21.48 1.36 -2.27
N ILE A 7 -22.30 0.76 -3.14
CA ILE A 7 -21.84 -0.17 -4.19
C ILE A 7 -20.92 0.56 -5.18
N PHE A 8 -21.32 1.74 -5.66
CA PHE A 8 -20.51 2.50 -6.60
C PHE A 8 -19.15 2.89 -6.00
N ILE A 9 -19.13 3.37 -4.76
CA ILE A 9 -17.89 3.72 -4.05
C ILE A 9 -17.02 2.47 -3.83
N SER A 10 -17.61 1.32 -3.50
CA SER A 10 -16.87 0.06 -3.32
C SER A 10 -16.21 -0.42 -4.61
N ILE A 11 -16.97 -0.44 -5.72
CA ILE A 11 -16.45 -0.78 -7.05
C ILE A 11 -15.34 0.20 -7.44
N PHE A 12 -15.55 1.49 -7.22
CA PHE A 12 -14.55 2.52 -7.51
C PHE A 12 -13.25 2.32 -6.71
N GLN A 13 -13.35 2.03 -5.41
CA GLN A 13 -12.18 1.72 -4.58
C GLN A 13 -11.45 0.45 -5.03
N ALA A 14 -12.19 -0.60 -5.40
CA ALA A 14 -11.64 -1.84 -5.94
C ALA A 14 -10.86 -1.59 -7.25
N VAL A 15 -11.44 -0.81 -8.16
CA VAL A 15 -10.78 -0.39 -9.41
C VAL A 15 -9.52 0.40 -9.11
N MET A 16 -9.59 1.37 -8.19
CA MET A 16 -8.44 2.20 -7.81
C MET A 16 -7.30 1.38 -7.19
N LEU A 17 -7.62 0.39 -6.34
CA LEU A 17 -6.62 -0.52 -5.78
C LEU A 17 -5.84 -1.24 -6.87
N ILE A 18 -6.54 -1.76 -7.89
CA ILE A 18 -5.91 -2.50 -8.99
C ILE A 18 -5.10 -1.56 -9.91
N ILE A 19 -5.59 -0.34 -10.18
CA ILE A 19 -4.84 0.67 -10.93
C ILE A 19 -3.55 1.04 -10.21
N VAL A 20 -3.62 1.31 -8.90
CA VAL A 20 -2.46 1.64 -8.09
C VAL A 20 -1.47 0.46 -8.05
N ALA A 21 -1.96 -0.76 -7.82
CA ALA A 21 -1.13 -1.96 -7.86
C ALA A 21 -0.43 -2.15 -9.22
N LYS A 22 -1.14 -1.90 -10.33
CA LYS A 22 -0.57 -1.92 -11.69
C LYS A 22 0.54 -0.89 -11.87
N ILE A 23 0.35 0.34 -11.38
CA ILE A 23 1.37 1.42 -11.46
C ILE A 23 2.62 1.03 -10.68
N ILE A 24 2.44 0.61 -9.41
CA ILE A 24 3.54 0.18 -8.53
C ILE A 24 4.32 -0.95 -9.20
N ALA A 25 3.60 -1.96 -9.69
CA ALA A 25 4.22 -3.17 -10.19
C ALA A 25 4.77 -3.06 -11.62
N ASN A 26 4.43 -1.98 -12.33
CA ASN A 26 4.82 -1.71 -13.71
C ASN A 26 4.46 -2.85 -14.69
N VAL A 27 3.28 -3.42 -14.55
CA VAL A 27 2.81 -4.53 -15.40
C VAL A 27 1.91 -4.04 -16.53
N LYS A 28 2.12 -4.58 -17.73
CA LYS A 28 1.22 -4.38 -18.87
C LYS A 28 0.01 -5.31 -18.75
N PHE A 29 -1.18 -4.76 -18.89
CA PHE A 29 -2.43 -5.52 -18.91
C PHE A 29 -2.87 -5.72 -20.36
N TYR A 30 -3.17 -6.96 -20.71
CA TYR A 30 -3.84 -7.34 -21.97
C TYR A 30 -5.35 -7.48 -21.73
N LEU A 31 -6.15 -7.60 -22.81
CA LEU A 31 -7.61 -7.70 -22.70
C LEU A 31 -8.11 -8.79 -21.74
N ARG A 32 -7.45 -9.96 -21.73
CA ARG A 32 -7.77 -11.06 -20.80
C ARG A 32 -7.61 -10.66 -19.33
N ASP A 33 -6.65 -9.80 -19.04
CA ASP A 33 -6.38 -9.34 -17.67
C ASP A 33 -7.45 -8.37 -17.19
N TYR A 34 -7.99 -7.55 -18.09
CA TYR A 34 -9.12 -6.68 -17.79
C TYR A 34 -10.40 -7.48 -17.51
N LEU A 35 -10.64 -8.56 -18.24
CA LEU A 35 -11.74 -9.49 -17.96
C LEU A 35 -11.56 -10.20 -16.61
N ALA A 36 -10.34 -10.67 -16.31
CA ALA A 36 -10.04 -11.28 -15.02
C ALA A 36 -10.26 -10.28 -13.86
N VAL A 37 -9.79 -9.04 -14.01
CA VAL A 37 -10.00 -7.97 -13.04
C VAL A 37 -11.49 -7.65 -12.84
N ALA A 38 -12.27 -7.56 -13.92
CA ALA A 38 -13.72 -7.39 -13.82
C ALA A 38 -14.37 -8.57 -13.08
N GLY A 39 -13.91 -9.79 -13.36
CA GLY A 39 -14.32 -11.01 -12.66
C GLY A 39 -13.93 -11.06 -11.18
N ILE A 40 -13.02 -10.21 -10.71
CA ILE A 40 -12.69 -10.05 -9.29
C ILE A 40 -13.54 -8.94 -8.65
N ILE A 41 -13.71 -7.82 -9.35
CA ILE A 41 -14.44 -6.65 -8.85
C ILE A 41 -15.93 -6.95 -8.68
N VAL A 42 -16.56 -7.63 -9.63
CA VAL A 42 -18.01 -7.89 -9.56
C VAL A 42 -18.38 -8.78 -8.36
N PRO A 43 -17.74 -9.95 -8.13
CA PRO A 43 -18.04 -10.77 -6.96
C PRO A 43 -17.69 -10.09 -5.63
N SER A 44 -16.59 -9.32 -5.59
CA SER A 44 -16.24 -8.58 -4.37
C SER A 44 -17.24 -7.46 -4.05
N ALA A 45 -17.80 -6.79 -5.05
CA ALA A 45 -18.88 -5.83 -4.86
C ALA A 45 -20.16 -6.49 -4.32
N VAL A 46 -20.51 -7.68 -4.83
CA VAL A 46 -21.64 -8.48 -4.29
C VAL A 46 -21.39 -8.87 -2.84
N LEU A 47 -20.19 -9.36 -2.52
CA LEU A 47 -19.81 -9.69 -1.14
C LEU A 47 -19.81 -8.48 -0.21
N PHE A 48 -19.50 -7.28 -0.71
CA PHE A 48 -19.59 -6.05 0.06
C PHE A 48 -21.05 -5.74 0.45
N VAL A 49 -22.03 -6.06 -0.39
CA VAL A 49 -23.45 -5.90 -0.04
C VAL A 49 -23.86 -6.85 1.10
N VAL A 50 -23.35 -8.08 1.10
CA VAL A 50 -23.73 -9.12 2.07
C VAL A 50 -22.96 -9.01 3.39
N PHE A 51 -21.64 -8.83 3.34
CA PHE A 51 -20.73 -8.86 4.48
C PHE A 51 -20.19 -7.47 4.87
N GLY A 52 -20.60 -6.42 4.16
CA GLY A 52 -20.14 -5.06 4.42
C GLY A 52 -18.63 -4.90 4.26
N ARG A 53 -18.02 -4.14 5.19
CA ARG A 53 -16.57 -3.82 5.21
C ARG A 53 -15.68 -5.06 5.33
N GLN A 54 -16.19 -6.19 5.80
CA GLN A 54 -15.40 -7.42 5.96
C GLN A 54 -14.95 -8.03 4.62
N SER A 55 -15.70 -7.74 3.55
CA SER A 55 -15.37 -8.16 2.18
C SER A 55 -14.02 -7.62 1.66
N ILE A 56 -13.46 -6.57 2.28
CA ILE A 56 -12.15 -6.01 1.91
C ILE A 56 -11.05 -7.07 2.02
N ILE A 57 -11.10 -7.94 3.04
CA ILE A 57 -10.12 -9.02 3.21
C ILE A 57 -10.19 -9.99 2.02
N PHE A 58 -11.40 -10.36 1.61
CA PHE A 58 -11.62 -11.25 0.48
C PHE A 58 -11.08 -10.65 -0.83
N LEU A 59 -11.36 -9.36 -1.07
CA LEU A 59 -10.81 -8.63 -2.22
C LEU A 59 -9.29 -8.63 -2.22
N LEU A 60 -8.65 -8.39 -1.08
CA LEU A 60 -7.19 -8.40 -0.96
C LEU A 60 -6.59 -9.77 -1.26
N ILE A 61 -7.18 -10.85 -0.72
CA ILE A 61 -6.69 -12.22 -0.93
C ILE A 61 -6.79 -12.60 -2.41
N ILE A 62 -7.91 -12.33 -3.07
CA ILE A 62 -8.08 -12.66 -4.49
C ILE A 62 -7.14 -11.85 -5.37
N CYS A 63 -7.00 -10.55 -5.10
CA CYS A 63 -6.02 -9.72 -5.79
C CYS A 63 -4.61 -10.28 -5.61
N LEU A 64 -4.24 -10.72 -4.39
CA LEU A 64 -2.93 -11.30 -4.10
C LEU A 64 -2.68 -12.54 -4.95
N ILE A 65 -3.64 -13.47 -4.98
CA ILE A 65 -3.54 -14.67 -5.82
C ILE A 65 -3.35 -14.30 -7.30
N TYR A 66 -4.17 -13.37 -7.80
CA TYR A 66 -4.12 -12.96 -9.21
C TYR A 66 -2.78 -12.31 -9.59
N PHE A 67 -2.27 -11.37 -8.80
CA PHE A 67 -0.98 -10.73 -9.09
C PHE A 67 0.20 -11.67 -8.81
N TYR A 68 0.08 -12.63 -7.89
CA TYR A 68 1.13 -13.60 -7.60
C TYR A 68 1.45 -14.43 -8.84
N VAL A 69 0.43 -14.86 -9.59
CA VAL A 69 0.60 -15.58 -10.86
C VAL A 69 1.42 -14.76 -11.87
N LYS A 70 1.36 -13.43 -11.82
CA LYS A 70 2.06 -12.56 -12.78
C LYS A 70 3.46 -12.12 -12.36
N ILE A 71 3.68 -11.88 -11.07
CA ILE A 71 4.90 -11.19 -10.58
C ILE A 71 5.54 -11.91 -9.39
N GLY A 72 5.06 -13.10 -9.04
CA GLY A 72 5.55 -13.90 -7.92
C GLY A 72 5.44 -13.15 -6.59
N PHE A 73 6.42 -13.31 -5.71
CA PHE A 73 6.43 -12.73 -4.35
C PHE A 73 6.33 -11.20 -4.30
N TYR A 74 6.72 -10.51 -5.38
CA TYR A 74 6.61 -9.06 -5.45
C TYR A 74 5.15 -8.57 -5.52
N SER A 75 4.20 -9.45 -5.87
CA SER A 75 2.76 -9.19 -5.78
C SER A 75 2.32 -8.73 -4.39
N ILE A 76 2.94 -9.28 -3.34
CA ILE A 76 2.57 -9.00 -1.96
C ILE A 76 2.87 -7.53 -1.63
N ILE A 77 4.06 -7.06 -2.01
CA ILE A 77 4.45 -5.66 -1.85
C ILE A 77 3.55 -4.75 -2.68
N ALA A 78 3.25 -5.14 -3.93
CA ALA A 78 2.43 -4.34 -4.82
C ALA A 78 0.99 -4.16 -4.29
N ILE A 79 0.36 -5.22 -3.80
CA ILE A 79 -1.03 -5.18 -3.36
C ILE A 79 -1.16 -4.60 -1.97
N LEU A 80 -0.37 -5.07 -1.01
CA LEU A 80 -0.42 -4.51 0.34
C LEU A 80 0.03 -3.04 0.32
N GLY A 81 1.05 -2.71 -0.48
CA GLY A 81 1.45 -1.32 -0.73
C GLY A 81 0.31 -0.49 -1.35
N SER A 82 -0.40 -1.03 -2.34
CA SER A 82 -1.57 -0.35 -2.91
C SER A 82 -2.69 -0.13 -1.89
N ALA A 83 -2.97 -1.12 -1.03
CA ALA A 83 -3.99 -1.00 0.01
C ALA A 83 -3.63 0.10 1.02
N LEU A 84 -2.36 0.20 1.45
CA LEU A 84 -1.90 1.30 2.28
C LEU A 84 -2.05 2.65 1.59
N ILE A 85 -1.68 2.76 0.32
CA ILE A 85 -1.86 4.01 -0.45
C ILE A 85 -3.34 4.41 -0.50
N MET A 86 -4.26 3.44 -0.57
CA MET A 86 -5.70 3.74 -0.53
C MET A 86 -6.16 4.27 0.83
N TYR A 87 -5.64 3.75 1.95
CA TYR A 87 -5.89 4.34 3.27
C TYR A 87 -5.32 5.74 3.40
N ILE A 88 -4.09 5.96 2.94
CA ILE A 88 -3.43 7.28 2.92
C ILE A 88 -4.25 8.28 2.11
N SER A 89 -4.66 7.88 0.89
CA SER A 89 -5.44 8.74 0.01
C SER A 89 -6.78 9.11 0.63
N ASN A 90 -7.47 8.13 1.25
CA ASN A 90 -8.73 8.38 1.95
C ASN A 90 -8.56 9.33 3.14
N PHE A 91 -7.47 9.20 3.91
CA PHE A 91 -7.17 10.10 5.02
C PHE A 91 -7.03 11.55 4.54
N PHE A 92 -6.23 11.79 3.51
CA PHE A 92 -6.05 13.14 2.98
C PHE A 92 -7.30 13.69 2.31
N SER A 93 -8.06 12.89 1.55
CA SER A 93 -9.31 13.35 0.94
C SER A 93 -10.32 13.77 2.00
N VAL A 94 -10.50 12.98 3.06
CA VAL A 94 -11.38 13.34 4.18
C VAL A 94 -10.89 14.59 4.91
N SER A 95 -9.57 14.72 5.12
CA SER A 95 -8.98 15.89 5.77
C SER A 95 -9.21 17.18 4.96
N LEU A 96 -9.01 17.13 3.64
CA LEU A 96 -9.28 18.26 2.74
C LEU A 96 -10.74 18.69 2.80
N ILE A 97 -11.65 17.72 2.83
CA ILE A 97 -13.08 17.97 2.93
C ILE A 97 -13.46 18.62 4.26
N ILE A 98 -12.91 18.17 5.38
CA ILE A 98 -13.18 18.78 6.68
C ILE A 98 -12.71 20.24 6.69
N LEU A 99 -11.56 20.54 6.07
CA LEU A 99 -11.03 21.90 5.97
C LEU A 99 -11.91 22.83 5.12
N ILE A 100 -12.46 22.31 4.00
CA ILE A 100 -13.23 23.11 3.04
C ILE A 100 -14.74 23.06 3.34
N GLY A 101 -15.19 22.15 4.23
CA GLY A 101 -16.59 21.82 4.44
C GLY A 101 -17.49 23.01 4.81
N ASN A 102 -16.96 24.02 5.49
CA ASN A 102 -17.70 25.24 5.83
C ASN A 102 -18.03 26.12 4.61
N PHE A 103 -17.34 25.93 3.49
CA PHE A 103 -17.51 26.73 2.27
C PHE A 103 -18.40 26.08 1.21
N ILE A 104 -18.69 24.76 1.32
CA ILE A 104 -19.41 24.00 0.30
C ILE A 104 -20.81 23.63 0.79
N LYS A 105 -21.85 24.20 0.18
CA LYS A 105 -23.26 23.91 0.51
C LYS A 105 -23.87 22.75 -0.28
N PHE A 106 -23.36 22.46 -1.48
CA PHE A 106 -23.93 21.43 -2.37
C PHE A 106 -23.27 20.05 -2.20
N ARG A 107 -24.08 19.02 -1.90
CA ARG A 107 -23.63 17.62 -1.70
C ARG A 107 -22.91 17.03 -2.91
N ILE A 108 -23.30 17.40 -4.13
CA ILE A 108 -22.68 16.87 -5.36
C ILE A 108 -21.24 17.37 -5.48
N ILE A 109 -21.02 18.67 -5.22
CA ILE A 109 -19.69 19.29 -5.26
C ILE A 109 -18.77 18.64 -4.22
N TYR A 110 -19.30 18.36 -3.03
CA TYR A 110 -18.59 17.63 -1.97
C TYR A 110 -18.08 16.26 -2.43
N VAL A 111 -18.92 15.46 -3.08
CA VAL A 111 -18.54 14.12 -3.59
C VAL A 111 -17.54 14.20 -4.74
N ILE A 112 -17.66 15.20 -5.62
CA ILE A 112 -16.71 15.37 -6.74
C ILE A 112 -15.32 15.75 -6.21
N ILE A 113 -15.24 16.64 -5.22
CA ILE A 113 -13.97 17.04 -4.61
C ILE A 113 -13.35 15.86 -3.84
N SER A 114 -14.16 15.06 -3.15
CA SER A 114 -13.68 13.89 -2.41
C SER A 114 -13.08 12.83 -3.34
N LEU A 115 -13.78 12.49 -4.42
CA LEU A 115 -13.32 11.50 -5.40
C LEU A 115 -12.09 12.00 -6.17
N SER A 116 -12.09 13.26 -6.60
CA SER A 116 -10.96 13.82 -7.36
C SER A 116 -9.69 13.90 -6.53
N SER A 117 -9.78 14.37 -5.28
CA SER A 117 -8.63 14.38 -4.35
C SER A 117 -8.14 12.96 -4.07
N TYR A 118 -9.05 11.99 -3.87
CA TYR A 118 -8.68 10.60 -3.66
C TYR A 118 -7.93 9.98 -4.86
N ILE A 119 -8.35 10.28 -6.10
CA ILE A 119 -7.64 9.80 -7.30
C ILE A 119 -6.27 10.44 -7.39
N LEU A 120 -6.20 11.77 -7.27
CA LEU A 120 -4.95 12.52 -7.42
C LEU A 120 -3.89 12.05 -6.44
N ILE A 121 -4.26 11.96 -5.15
CA ILE A 121 -3.33 11.57 -4.09
C ILE A 121 -2.92 10.10 -4.25
N GLY A 122 -3.88 9.22 -4.54
CA GLY A 122 -3.60 7.79 -4.77
C GLY A 122 -2.62 7.56 -5.92
N VAL A 123 -2.83 8.24 -7.05
CA VAL A 123 -1.95 8.15 -8.22
C VAL A 123 -0.57 8.77 -7.97
N LEU A 124 -0.50 9.95 -7.33
CA LEU A 124 0.77 10.57 -6.94
C LEU A 124 1.60 9.64 -6.04
N CYS A 125 0.99 9.10 -4.99
CA CYS A 125 1.65 8.13 -4.11
C CYS A 125 2.09 6.86 -4.86
N ALA A 126 1.30 6.37 -5.82
CA ALA A 126 1.66 5.22 -6.64
C ALA A 126 2.91 5.49 -7.49
N PHE A 127 3.04 6.68 -8.08
CA PHE A 127 4.24 7.04 -8.83
C PHE A 127 5.47 7.22 -7.94
N MET A 128 5.31 7.85 -6.77
CA MET A 128 6.40 7.98 -5.80
C MET A 128 6.90 6.63 -5.30
N THR A 129 6.00 5.70 -4.98
CA THR A 129 6.36 4.34 -4.56
C THR A 129 6.99 3.54 -5.69
N LYS A 130 6.49 3.65 -6.93
CA LYS A 130 7.15 3.05 -8.11
C LYS A 130 8.58 3.55 -8.27
N TYR A 131 8.81 4.86 -8.14
CA TYR A 131 10.14 5.45 -8.22
C TYR A 131 11.07 4.89 -7.13
N LEU A 132 10.59 4.84 -5.88
CA LEU A 132 11.31 4.25 -4.75
C LEU A 132 11.67 2.79 -5.01
N ILE A 133 10.73 1.96 -5.44
CA ILE A 133 11.00 0.54 -5.70
C ILE A 133 11.98 0.36 -6.85
N ASN A 134 11.90 1.16 -7.91
CA ASN A 134 12.88 1.09 -9.00
C ASN A 134 14.30 1.46 -8.55
N LYS A 135 14.44 2.40 -7.59
CA LYS A 135 15.73 2.65 -6.94
C LYS A 135 16.17 1.47 -6.07
N LEU A 136 15.27 0.94 -5.24
CA LEU A 136 15.56 -0.19 -4.35
C LEU A 136 15.93 -1.48 -5.09
N LYS A 137 15.35 -1.73 -6.28
CA LYS A 137 15.71 -2.85 -7.16
C LYS A 137 17.18 -2.89 -7.56
N LYS A 138 17.86 -1.73 -7.60
CA LYS A 138 19.29 -1.66 -7.90
C LYS A 138 20.15 -2.06 -6.70
N THR A 139 19.57 -2.12 -5.51
CA THR A 139 20.25 -2.48 -4.27
C THR A 139 20.18 -3.98 -4.05
N TYR A 140 21.29 -4.59 -3.62
CA TYR A 140 21.40 -6.03 -3.33
C TYR A 140 20.29 -6.56 -2.40
N LEU A 141 19.80 -5.72 -1.49
CA LEU A 141 18.74 -6.05 -0.51
C LEU A 141 17.41 -6.46 -1.13
N PHE A 142 17.07 -5.92 -2.30
CA PHE A 142 15.76 -6.17 -2.89
C PHE A 142 15.63 -7.61 -3.45
N PHE A 143 16.74 -8.24 -3.81
CA PHE A 143 16.76 -9.63 -4.31
C PHE A 143 16.77 -10.67 -3.19
N ASN A 144 16.98 -10.26 -1.93
CA ASN A 144 16.95 -11.18 -0.81
C ASN A 144 15.50 -11.52 -0.43
N LYS A 145 15.13 -12.81 -0.53
CA LYS A 145 13.81 -13.33 -0.15
C LYS A 145 13.45 -12.97 1.31
N VAL A 146 14.43 -12.98 2.21
CA VAL A 146 14.23 -12.63 3.63
C VAL A 146 13.74 -11.19 3.77
N TYR A 147 14.31 -10.28 2.99
CA TYR A 147 13.94 -8.86 3.04
C TYR A 147 12.50 -8.62 2.54
N ILE A 148 12.11 -9.29 1.45
CA ILE A 148 10.73 -9.24 0.93
C ILE A 148 9.75 -9.78 1.98
N ILE A 149 10.09 -10.86 2.67
CA ILE A 149 9.26 -11.44 3.74
C ILE A 149 9.12 -10.45 4.90
N VAL A 150 10.21 -9.83 5.37
CA VAL A 150 10.18 -8.86 6.47
C VAL A 150 9.34 -7.63 6.13
N ILE A 151 9.47 -7.09 4.90
CA ILE A 151 8.62 -5.98 4.45
C ILE A 151 7.16 -6.41 4.36
N SER A 152 6.91 -7.60 3.83
CA SER A 152 5.56 -8.15 3.69
C SER A 152 4.87 -8.34 5.04
N THR A 153 5.56 -8.89 6.04
CA THR A 153 4.98 -9.07 7.38
C THR A 153 4.63 -7.72 8.01
N PHE A 154 5.52 -6.74 7.93
CA PHE A 154 5.24 -5.37 8.37
C PHE A 154 4.01 -4.76 7.66
N LEU A 155 3.92 -4.91 6.34
CA LEU A 155 2.78 -4.47 5.54
C LEU A 155 1.47 -5.15 5.97
N THR A 156 1.49 -6.46 6.24
CA THR A 156 0.29 -7.16 6.72
C THR A 156 -0.18 -6.66 8.08
N PHE A 157 0.75 -6.41 9.02
CA PHE A 157 0.41 -5.89 10.35
C PHE A 157 -0.20 -4.48 10.26
N THR A 158 0.39 -3.59 9.47
CA THR A 158 -0.14 -2.23 9.29
C THR A 158 -1.54 -2.22 8.68
N ILE A 159 -1.80 -3.05 7.67
CA ILE A 159 -3.13 -3.20 7.09
C ILE A 159 -4.12 -3.81 8.08
N ALA A 160 -3.71 -4.80 8.87
CA ALA A 160 -4.57 -5.38 9.90
C ALA A 160 -5.01 -4.34 10.93
N ILE A 161 -4.10 -3.48 11.39
CA ILE A 161 -4.42 -2.36 12.31
C ILE A 161 -5.42 -1.40 11.67
N PHE A 162 -5.18 -0.96 10.43
CA PHE A 162 -6.09 -0.06 9.71
C PHE A 162 -7.46 -0.68 9.47
N TYR A 163 -7.52 -1.97 9.15
CA TYR A 163 -8.77 -2.70 8.95
C TYR A 163 -9.58 -2.81 10.24
N LEU A 164 -8.94 -3.21 11.36
CA LEU A 164 -9.61 -3.29 12.66
C LEU A 164 -10.18 -1.94 13.09
N TYR A 165 -9.46 -0.87 12.79
CA TYR A 165 -9.94 0.48 13.03
C TYR A 165 -11.12 0.84 12.11
N SER A 166 -11.02 0.52 10.82
CA SER A 166 -12.07 0.77 9.82
C SER A 166 -13.40 0.10 10.19
N LEU A 167 -13.39 -1.07 10.83
CA LEU A 167 -14.61 -1.74 11.30
C LEU A 167 -15.38 -0.92 12.34
N LYS A 168 -14.69 -0.16 13.18
CA LYS A 168 -15.29 0.62 14.28
C LYS A 168 -15.66 2.05 13.88
N PHE A 169 -15.28 2.50 12.69
CA PHE A 169 -15.44 3.88 12.27
C PHE A 169 -16.90 4.21 11.88
N GLN A 170 -17.51 5.15 12.58
CA GLN A 170 -18.83 5.73 12.33
C GLN A 170 -18.70 7.23 12.01
N GLN A 171 -17.76 7.62 11.13
CA GLN A 171 -17.60 8.97 10.54
C GLN A 171 -17.85 10.17 11.46
N THR A 172 -17.59 10.04 12.77
CA THR A 172 -17.80 11.13 13.73
C THR A 172 -16.50 11.91 13.89
N TYR A 173 -16.58 13.22 14.13
CA TYR A 173 -15.38 14.09 14.25
C TYR A 173 -14.38 13.59 15.32
N GLN A 174 -14.88 13.10 16.45
CA GLN A 174 -14.06 12.54 17.52
C GLN A 174 -13.33 11.26 17.08
N GLU A 175 -13.94 10.46 16.22
CA GLU A 175 -13.33 9.27 15.64
C GLU A 175 -12.29 9.66 14.58
N TRP A 176 -12.54 10.66 13.73
CA TRP A 176 -11.52 11.15 12.80
C TRP A 176 -10.22 11.57 13.52
N LYS A 177 -10.32 12.20 14.70
CA LYS A 177 -9.16 12.54 15.53
C LYS A 177 -8.37 11.30 15.98
N LEU A 178 -9.07 10.23 16.37
CA LEU A 178 -8.44 8.96 16.73
C LEU A 178 -7.76 8.30 15.53
N PHE A 179 -8.39 8.37 14.34
CA PHE A 179 -7.81 7.88 13.10
C PHE A 179 -6.53 8.63 12.74
N ALA A 180 -6.53 9.96 12.87
CA ALA A 180 -5.37 10.80 12.64
C ALA A 180 -4.22 10.45 13.61
N LEU A 181 -4.52 10.21 14.89
CA LEU A 181 -3.53 9.82 15.89
C LEU A 181 -2.89 8.46 15.55
N LEU A 182 -3.70 7.46 15.19
CA LEU A 182 -3.20 6.15 14.75
C LEU A 182 -2.34 6.27 13.49
N PHE A 183 -2.77 7.08 12.52
CA PHE A 183 -2.05 7.32 11.29
C PHE A 183 -0.66 7.94 11.56
N ILE A 184 -0.59 8.96 12.42
CA ILE A 184 0.67 9.58 12.85
C ILE A 184 1.55 8.56 13.59
N GLY A 185 0.97 7.76 14.49
CA GLY A 185 1.72 6.72 15.22
C GLY A 185 2.36 5.70 14.28
N ILE A 186 1.64 5.26 13.23
CA ILE A 186 2.17 4.36 12.21
C ILE A 186 3.28 5.04 11.40
N LEU A 187 3.14 6.31 11.05
CA LEU A 187 4.20 7.06 10.33
C LEU A 187 5.49 7.15 11.17
N ILE A 188 5.38 7.46 12.46
CA ILE A 188 6.52 7.51 13.38
C ILE A 188 7.18 6.13 13.47
N PHE A 189 6.38 5.08 13.65
CA PHE A 189 6.88 3.71 13.69
C PHE A 189 7.61 3.34 12.39
N LEU A 190 7.05 3.69 11.23
CA LEU A 190 7.64 3.43 9.92
C LEU A 190 8.95 4.19 9.73
N ALA A 191 9.03 5.43 10.20
CA ALA A 191 10.27 6.21 10.20
C ALA A 191 11.38 5.54 11.03
N ILE A 192 11.06 5.12 12.27
CA ILE A 192 11.99 4.39 13.13
C ILE A 192 12.43 3.09 12.47
N PHE A 193 11.49 2.34 11.89
CA PHE A 193 11.77 1.08 11.22
C PHE A 193 12.72 1.24 10.03
N ILE A 194 12.52 2.27 9.20
CA ILE A 194 13.43 2.60 8.09
C ILE A 194 14.82 2.93 8.62
N ILE A 195 14.92 3.73 9.68
CA ILE A 195 16.21 4.11 10.28
C ILE A 195 16.95 2.85 10.76
N VAL A 196 16.27 1.96 11.50
CA VAL A 196 16.86 0.73 12.03
C VAL A 196 17.35 -0.18 10.90
N ILE A 197 16.54 -0.41 9.86
CA ILE A 197 16.95 -1.20 8.70
C ILE A 197 18.16 -0.55 8.03
N THR A 198 18.15 0.76 7.83
CA THR A 198 19.24 1.48 7.16
C THR A 198 20.56 1.30 7.92
N PHE A 199 20.55 1.44 9.24
CA PHE A 199 21.74 1.20 10.07
C PHE A 199 22.20 -0.25 10.04
N SER A 200 21.26 -1.21 10.13
CA SER A 200 21.57 -2.65 10.09
C SER A 200 22.26 -3.03 8.78
N VAL A 201 21.72 -2.56 7.65
CA VAL A 201 22.28 -2.75 6.31
C VAL A 201 23.67 -2.12 6.19
N HIS A 202 23.81 -0.87 6.66
CA HIS A 202 25.08 -0.16 6.59
C HIS A 202 26.19 -0.92 7.33
N ARG A 203 25.87 -1.42 8.53
CA ARG A 203 26.79 -2.23 9.34
C ARG A 203 27.14 -3.56 8.65
N GLU A 204 26.18 -4.24 8.03
CA GLU A 204 26.46 -5.48 7.29
C GLU A 204 27.40 -5.24 6.10
N MET A 205 27.20 -4.14 5.36
CA MET A 205 28.09 -3.78 4.25
C MET A 205 29.50 -3.45 4.72
N GLN A 206 29.67 -2.71 5.83
CA GLN A 206 30.98 -2.45 6.42
C GLN A 206 31.67 -3.75 6.83
N TYR A 207 30.94 -4.64 7.51
CA TYR A 207 31.48 -5.93 7.95
C TYR A 207 31.99 -6.78 6.78
N LYS A 208 31.22 -6.88 5.68
CA LYS A 208 31.63 -7.60 4.46
C LYS A 208 32.86 -6.98 3.77
N ARG A 209 33.01 -5.65 3.82
CA ARG A 209 34.20 -4.96 3.27
C ARG A 209 35.44 -5.27 4.11
N ASN A 210 35.33 -5.16 5.43
CA ASN A 210 36.43 -5.44 6.35
C ASN A 210 36.89 -6.91 6.27
N LEU A 211 35.97 -7.86 6.15
CA LEU A 211 36.32 -9.28 5.95
C LEU A 211 37.11 -9.51 4.66
N LYS A 212 36.68 -8.91 3.54
CA LYS A 212 37.41 -9.01 2.28
C LYS A 212 38.80 -8.39 2.36
N GLU A 213 38.94 -7.25 3.05
CA GLU A 213 40.23 -6.64 3.28
C GLU A 213 41.14 -7.60 4.05
N ILE A 214 40.64 -8.19 5.14
CA ILE A 214 41.38 -9.19 5.94
C ILE A 214 41.80 -10.41 5.09
N GLU A 215 40.88 -11.02 4.33
CA GLU A 215 41.19 -12.14 3.43
C GLU A 215 42.28 -11.78 2.43
N THR A 216 42.17 -10.60 1.82
CA THR A 216 43.16 -10.10 0.86
C THR A 216 44.53 -9.94 1.54
N TYR A 217 44.59 -9.38 2.75
CA TYR A 217 45.84 -9.29 3.51
C TYR A 217 46.45 -10.67 3.80
N TYR A 218 45.63 -11.66 4.19
CA TYR A 218 46.11 -13.02 4.43
C TYR A 218 46.66 -13.68 3.16
N GLU A 219 45.98 -13.55 2.02
CA GLU A 219 46.47 -14.07 0.73
C GLU A 219 47.83 -13.47 0.34
N TYR A 220 48.01 -12.16 0.53
CA TYR A 220 49.30 -11.52 0.26
C TYR A 220 50.41 -12.01 1.21
N THR A 221 50.11 -12.29 2.48
CA THR A 221 51.11 -12.80 3.43
C THR A 221 51.45 -14.28 3.25
N LEU A 222 50.53 -15.09 2.73
CA LEU A 222 50.75 -16.53 2.46
C LEU A 222 51.51 -16.79 1.15
N GLN A 223 51.58 -15.80 0.25
CA GLN A 223 52.35 -15.87 -1.00
C GLN A 223 53.83 -15.47 -0.83
N ILE A 224 54.23 -14.98 0.33
CA ILE A 224 55.62 -14.61 0.71
C ILE A 224 56.23 -15.77 1.49
#